data_AF-A0A7W0TBU0-F1
#
_entry.id   AF-A0A7W0TBU0-F1
#
_cell.length_a   1.000
_cell.length_b   1.000
_cell.length_c   1.000
_cell.angle_alpha   90.00
_cell.angle_beta   90.00
_cell.angle_gamma   90.00
#
_symmetry.space_group_name_H-M   'P 1'
#
loop_
_entity.id
_entity.type
_entity.pdbx_description
1 polymer ?
#
loop_
_entity_poly.entity_id
_entity_poly.type
_entity_poly.pdbx_seq_one_letter_code
_entity_poly.pdbx_strand_id
1 'polypeptide(L)'
;MTERKRHDSVAIDIAAPPEQVYRLVSDITLMGQWSPECIRCAWTRGATGPAVGARFKARNKGRRGPAWFNTPVVTAAEPGREFAFNRNGPGIGSYSWRYVFDPIPSGTRLTESYDAERPLPQADVMADREVDR
;
A
#
# COMPACT_ATOMS: atom_id res chain seq x y z
N MET A 1 -21.87 5.88 -15.02
CA MET A 1 -21.33 5.01 -13.95
C MET A 1 -19.89 4.73 -14.31
N THR A 2 -18.95 5.48 -13.72
CA THR A 2 -17.52 5.42 -14.11
C THR A 2 -16.92 4.13 -13.60
N GLU A 3 -16.39 3.31 -14.51
CA GLU A 3 -15.64 2.10 -14.15
C GLU A 3 -14.43 2.51 -13.31
N ARG A 4 -14.30 1.97 -12.09
CA ARG A 4 -13.07 2.14 -11.30
C ARG A 4 -11.99 1.31 -11.98
N LYS A 5 -10.89 1.95 -12.40
CA LYS A 5 -9.67 1.26 -12.80
C LYS A 5 -9.29 0.24 -11.71
N ARG A 6 -9.03 -1.00 -12.15
CA ARG A 6 -8.54 -2.08 -11.28
C ARG A 6 -7.03 -2.05 -11.09
N HIS A 7 -6.33 -1.35 -11.98
CA HIS A 7 -4.91 -1.11 -11.92
C HIS A 7 -4.60 0.28 -12.46
N ASP A 8 -3.62 0.95 -11.87
CA ASP A 8 -2.98 2.13 -12.46
C ASP A 8 -1.54 2.23 -11.96
N SER A 9 -0.69 2.91 -12.72
CA SER A 9 0.69 3.20 -12.31
C SER A 9 1.15 4.56 -12.79
N VAL A 10 2.13 5.12 -12.09
CA VAL A 10 2.79 6.37 -12.43
C VAL A 10 4.26 6.29 -12.04
N ALA A 11 5.14 6.93 -12.81
CA ALA A 11 6.56 6.97 -12.53
C ALA A 11 7.10 8.40 -12.54
N ILE A 12 8.09 8.66 -11.67
CA ILE A 12 8.84 9.92 -11.60
C ILE A 12 10.33 9.65 -11.47
N ASP A 13 11.15 10.58 -11.96
CA ASP A 13 12.60 10.55 -11.79
C ASP A 13 13.01 11.43 -10.62
N ILE A 14 13.82 10.88 -9.72
CA ILE A 14 14.29 11.53 -8.52
C ILE A 14 15.81 11.56 -8.54
N ALA A 15 16.39 12.74 -8.38
CA ALA A 15 17.84 12.96 -8.32
C ALA A 15 18.43 12.52 -6.95
N ALA A 16 18.21 11.27 -6.57
CA ALA A 16 18.73 10.65 -5.36
C ALA A 16 18.94 9.13 -5.56
N PRO A 17 19.84 8.48 -4.81
CA PRO A 17 20.04 7.03 -4.88
C PRO A 17 18.80 6.23 -4.43
N PRO A 18 18.56 5.03 -5.00
CA PRO A 18 17.39 4.21 -4.69
C PRO A 18 17.20 3.94 -3.20
N GLU A 19 18.28 3.70 -2.44
CA GLU A 19 18.23 3.43 -1.02
C GLU A 19 17.74 4.65 -0.21
N GLN A 20 18.05 5.86 -0.67
CA GLN A 20 17.58 7.09 -0.02
C GLN A 20 16.10 7.32 -0.29
N VAL A 21 15.66 7.13 -1.53
CA VAL A 21 14.24 7.24 -1.89
C VAL A 21 13.44 6.17 -1.15
N TYR A 22 13.94 4.93 -1.10
CA TYR A 22 13.34 3.83 -0.36
C TYR A 22 13.14 4.17 1.13
N ARG A 23 14.18 4.70 1.81
CA ARG A 23 14.06 5.04 3.24
C ARG A 23 12.94 6.04 3.53
N LEU A 24 12.72 6.98 2.61
CA LEU A 24 11.59 7.90 2.70
C LEU A 24 10.29 7.13 2.46
N VAL A 25 10.09 6.60 1.26
CA VAL A 25 8.82 5.97 0.84
C VAL A 25 8.36 4.84 1.77
N SER A 26 9.28 4.03 2.29
CA SER A 26 8.97 2.90 3.18
C SER A 26 8.68 3.32 4.63
N ASP A 27 9.02 4.55 5.03
CA ASP A 27 8.59 5.11 6.30
C ASP A 27 7.14 5.61 6.20
N ILE A 28 6.21 4.69 6.47
CA ILE A 28 4.77 4.96 6.50
C ILE A 28 4.40 6.13 7.41
N THR A 29 5.21 6.48 8.42
CA THR A 29 4.88 7.58 9.34
C THR A 29 4.95 8.94 8.66
N LEU A 30 5.68 9.04 7.54
CA LEU A 30 5.78 10.22 6.69
C LEU A 30 4.61 10.35 5.71
N MET A 31 3.78 9.31 5.55
CA MET A 31 2.69 9.29 4.55
C MET A 31 1.70 10.46 4.71
N GLY A 32 1.53 10.97 5.94
CA GLY A 32 0.69 12.14 6.22
C GLY A 32 1.21 13.46 5.64
N GLN A 33 2.47 13.52 5.21
CA GLN A 33 3.07 14.69 4.56
C GLN A 33 2.84 14.70 3.05
N TRP A 34 2.56 13.54 2.45
CA TRP A 34 2.47 13.38 0.99
C TRP A 34 1.05 13.15 0.50
N SER A 35 0.22 12.48 1.30
CA SER A 35 -1.15 12.15 0.91
C SER A 35 -2.15 13.21 1.38
N PRO A 36 -3.02 13.74 0.50
CA PRO A 36 -4.12 14.59 0.91
C PRO A 36 -5.22 13.84 1.67
N GLU A 37 -5.23 12.50 1.60
CA GLU A 37 -6.27 11.65 2.21
C GLU A 37 -5.75 10.88 3.43
N CYS A 38 -4.48 10.50 3.48
CA CYS A 38 -3.89 9.85 4.65
C CYS A 38 -3.43 10.89 5.66
N ILE A 39 -4.06 10.96 6.83
CA ILE A 39 -3.73 11.97 7.86
C ILE A 39 -2.52 11.53 8.69
N ARG A 40 -2.47 10.24 9.03
CA ARG A 40 -1.42 9.68 9.90
C ARG A 40 -1.37 8.18 9.76
N CYS A 41 -0.15 7.65 9.75
CA CYS A 41 0.09 6.23 9.96
C CYS A 41 0.96 6.00 11.20
N ALA A 42 0.82 4.84 11.81
CA ALA A 42 1.70 4.40 12.88
C ALA A 42 1.91 2.89 12.78
N TRP A 43 3.15 2.43 12.97
CA TRP A 43 3.43 1.00 13.09
C TRP A 43 2.69 0.41 14.30
N THR A 44 2.34 -0.87 14.20
CA THR A 44 1.55 -1.58 15.21
C THR A 44 2.08 -3.00 15.41
N ARG A 45 1.58 -3.69 16.44
CA ARG A 45 1.94 -5.10 16.73
C ARG A 45 3.46 -5.31 16.86
N GLY A 46 4.14 -4.38 17.52
CA GLY A 46 5.59 -4.45 17.78
C GLY A 46 6.48 -4.06 16.59
N ALA A 47 5.91 -3.77 15.41
CA ALA A 47 6.70 -3.24 14.30
C ALA A 47 7.23 -1.83 14.63
N THR A 48 8.47 -1.56 14.26
CA THR A 48 9.14 -0.25 14.40
C THR A 48 9.59 0.32 13.06
N GLY A 49 9.43 -0.42 11.97
CA GLY A 49 9.87 -0.04 10.64
C GLY A 49 9.36 -1.01 9.56
N PRO A 50 9.75 -0.78 8.30
CA PRO A 50 9.33 -1.59 7.16
C PRO A 50 9.98 -2.98 7.23
N ALA A 51 9.14 -4.02 7.29
CA ALA A 51 9.54 -5.41 7.18
C ALA A 51 8.35 -6.22 6.64
N VAL A 52 8.59 -7.28 5.88
CA VAL A 52 7.50 -8.16 5.43
C VAL A 52 6.72 -8.69 6.63
N GLY A 53 5.39 -8.60 6.56
CA GLY A 53 4.47 -8.94 7.65
C GLY A 53 4.26 -7.83 8.69
N ALA A 54 5.06 -6.76 8.68
CA ALA A 54 4.83 -5.59 9.54
C ALA A 54 3.47 -4.96 9.21
N ARG A 55 2.77 -4.49 10.24
CA ARG A 55 1.44 -3.88 10.11
C ARG A 55 1.44 -2.47 10.66
N PHE A 56 0.70 -1.59 10.00
CA PHE A 56 0.51 -0.22 10.45
C PHE A 56 -0.97 0.15 10.46
N LYS A 57 -1.36 1.06 11.35
CA LYS A 57 -2.70 1.65 11.40
C LYS A 57 -2.66 2.97 10.65
N ALA A 58 -3.43 3.09 9.58
CA ALA A 58 -3.57 4.33 8.82
C ALA A 58 -4.93 4.98 9.12
N ARG A 59 -4.91 6.28 9.42
CA ARG A 59 -6.10 7.12 9.58
C ARG A 59 -6.27 7.94 8.32
N ASN A 60 -7.36 7.72 7.61
CA ASN A 60 -7.64 8.35 6.34
C ASN A 60 -8.89 9.24 6.46
N LYS A 61 -8.98 10.25 5.61
CA LYS A 61 -10.12 11.16 5.50
C LYS A 61 -10.31 11.55 4.04
N GLY A 62 -11.47 11.21 3.51
CA GLY A 62 -11.89 11.59 2.17
C GLY A 62 -12.53 12.98 2.16
N ARG A 63 -12.94 13.42 0.98
CA ARG A 63 -13.58 14.73 0.78
C ARG A 63 -14.91 14.90 1.53
N ARG A 64 -15.62 13.80 1.78
CA ARG A 64 -16.91 13.77 2.50
C ARG A 64 -16.93 12.60 3.48
N GLY A 65 -17.60 12.80 4.62
CA GLY A 65 -17.78 11.76 5.63
C GLY A 65 -16.71 11.76 6.73
N PRO A 66 -16.89 10.90 7.76
CA PRO A 66 -15.96 10.78 8.88
C PRO A 66 -14.64 10.16 8.44
N ALA A 67 -13.59 10.42 9.22
CA ALA A 67 -12.32 9.71 9.08
C ALA A 67 -12.49 8.22 9.36
N TRP A 68 -11.74 7.37 8.67
CA TRP A 68 -11.75 5.92 8.88
C TRP A 68 -10.34 5.39 9.14
N PHE A 69 -10.30 4.15 9.65
CA PHE A 69 -9.05 3.44 9.88
C PHE A 69 -8.99 2.16 9.03
N ASN A 70 -7.78 1.79 8.64
CA ASN A 70 -7.45 0.49 8.09
C ASN A 70 -6.13 -0.01 8.69
N THR A 71 -5.81 -1.29 8.47
CA THR A 71 -4.57 -1.90 8.97
C THR A 71 -3.87 -2.67 7.86
N PRO A 72 -3.16 -1.99 6.95
CA PRO A 72 -2.41 -2.67 5.91
C PRO A 72 -1.27 -3.52 6.48
N VAL A 73 -0.82 -4.48 5.67
CA VAL A 73 0.33 -5.35 5.94
C VAL A 73 1.37 -5.14 4.85
N VAL A 74 2.64 -4.99 5.24
CA VAL A 74 3.75 -4.92 4.31
C VAL A 74 3.96 -6.29 3.67
N THR A 75 3.98 -6.33 2.34
CA THR A 75 4.13 -7.54 1.52
C THR A 75 5.51 -7.63 0.87
N ALA A 76 6.20 -6.51 0.66
CA ALA A 76 7.59 -6.46 0.22
C ALA A 76 8.34 -5.33 0.92
N ALA A 77 9.59 -5.58 1.31
CA ALA A 77 10.46 -4.60 1.95
C ALA A 77 11.92 -4.90 1.58
N GLU A 78 12.29 -4.55 0.35
CA GLU A 78 13.62 -4.72 -0.21
C GLU A 78 14.29 -3.36 -0.39
N PRO A 79 15.27 -3.00 0.47
CA PRO A 79 15.93 -1.70 0.42
C PRO A 79 16.45 -1.36 -0.97
N GLY A 80 16.02 -0.20 -1.49
CA GLY A 80 16.43 0.30 -2.81
C GLY A 80 15.84 -0.46 -4.01
N ARG A 81 14.90 -1.39 -3.82
CA ARG A 81 14.31 -2.18 -4.90
C ARG A 81 12.80 -2.18 -4.91
N GLU A 82 12.17 -2.56 -3.80
CA GLU A 82 10.72 -2.70 -3.71
C GLU A 82 10.19 -2.43 -2.31
N PHE A 83 9.10 -1.67 -2.22
CA PHE A 83 8.28 -1.58 -1.04
C PHE A 83 6.82 -1.79 -1.45
N ALA A 84 6.13 -2.73 -0.79
CA ALA A 84 4.75 -3.01 -1.10
C ALA A 84 3.95 -3.28 0.17
N PHE A 85 2.68 -2.92 0.15
CA PHE A 85 1.75 -3.26 1.20
C PHE A 85 0.36 -3.53 0.65
N ASN A 86 -0.36 -4.38 1.34
CA ASN A 86 -1.72 -4.74 1.00
C ASN A 86 -2.69 -4.31 2.11
N ARG A 87 -3.83 -3.76 1.68
CA ARG A 87 -4.97 -3.46 2.52
C ARG A 87 -6.14 -4.35 2.11
N ASN A 88 -6.42 -5.32 2.97
CA ASN A 88 -7.62 -6.14 2.89
C ASN A 88 -8.66 -5.76 3.94
N GLY A 89 -9.93 -5.95 3.63
CA GLY A 89 -10.94 -6.07 4.68
C GLY A 89 -12.30 -6.56 4.19
N PRO A 90 -13.18 -6.96 5.13
CA PRO A 90 -14.49 -7.50 4.81
C PRO A 90 -15.32 -6.50 4.01
N GLY A 91 -15.88 -6.93 2.88
CA GLY A 91 -16.80 -6.14 2.04
C GLY A 91 -16.15 -4.99 1.24
N ILE A 92 -14.84 -4.78 1.35
CA ILE A 92 -14.11 -3.70 0.64
C ILE A 92 -13.12 -4.22 -0.40
N GLY A 93 -12.81 -5.53 -0.39
CA GLY A 93 -11.86 -6.16 -1.29
C GLY A 93 -10.41 -5.97 -0.85
N SER A 94 -9.51 -6.11 -1.82
CA SER A 94 -8.06 -6.02 -1.65
C SER A 94 -7.52 -4.84 -2.44
N TYR A 95 -6.63 -4.07 -1.81
CA TYR A 95 -5.85 -3.03 -2.46
C TYR A 95 -4.38 -3.25 -2.17
N SER A 96 -3.62 -3.60 -3.19
CA SER A 96 -2.18 -3.75 -3.12
C SER A 96 -1.53 -2.50 -3.68
N TRP A 97 -0.60 -1.93 -2.94
CA TRP A 97 0.24 -0.81 -3.37
C TRP A 97 1.66 -1.31 -3.54
N ARG A 98 2.33 -0.88 -4.61
CA ARG A 98 3.70 -1.24 -4.91
C ARG A 98 4.50 -0.01 -5.33
N TYR A 99 5.70 0.09 -4.78
CA TYR A 99 6.71 1.07 -5.13
C TYR A 99 7.97 0.34 -5.60
N VAL A 100 8.36 0.55 -6.85
CA VAL A 100 9.58 0.00 -7.45
C VAL A 100 10.60 1.12 -7.63
N PHE A 101 11.84 0.84 -7.26
CA PHE A 101 12.94 1.81 -7.25
C PHE A 101 14.01 1.37 -8.26
N ASP A 102 13.88 1.80 -9.51
CA ASP A 102 14.82 1.44 -10.56
C ASP A 102 15.99 2.44 -10.62
N PRO A 103 17.27 1.99 -10.56
CA PRO A 103 18.40 2.88 -10.73
C PRO A 103 18.46 3.41 -12.17
N ILE A 104 18.65 4.72 -12.30
CA ILE A 104 18.88 5.41 -13.58
C ILE A 104 20.14 6.28 -13.47
N PRO A 105 20.77 6.69 -14.59
CA PRO A 105 22.02 7.47 -14.52
C PRO A 105 21.94 8.75 -13.68
N SER A 106 20.76 9.37 -13.59
CA SER A 106 20.50 10.58 -12.81
C SER A 106 20.02 10.35 -11.37
N GLY A 107 19.83 9.09 -10.94
CA GLY A 107 19.30 8.74 -9.62
C GLY A 107 18.36 7.54 -9.67
N THR A 108 17.08 7.76 -9.36
CA THR A 108 16.07 6.69 -9.25
C THR A 108 14.84 7.02 -10.09
N ARG A 109 14.36 6.06 -10.88
CA ARG A 109 12.99 6.06 -11.37
C ARG A 109 12.10 5.34 -10.35
N LEU A 110 11.26 6.10 -9.67
CA LEU A 110 10.28 5.58 -8.72
C LEU A 110 8.97 5.33 -9.46
N THR A 111 8.50 4.09 -9.47
CA THR A 111 7.19 3.72 -9.99
C THR A 111 6.25 3.36 -8.85
N GLU A 112 5.14 4.08 -8.73
CA GLU A 112 4.01 3.73 -7.86
C GLU A 112 2.93 3.04 -8.68
N SER A 113 2.39 1.94 -8.18
CA SER A 113 1.23 1.27 -8.76
C SER A 113 0.28 0.74 -7.69
N TYR A 114 -0.97 0.55 -8.09
CA TYR A 114 -1.93 -0.17 -7.27
C TYR A 114 -2.70 -1.21 -8.08
N ASP A 115 -3.09 -2.29 -7.39
CA ASP A 115 -4.05 -3.28 -7.86
C ASP A 115 -5.24 -3.31 -6.89
N ALA A 116 -6.45 -3.22 -7.44
CA ALA A 116 -7.69 -3.26 -6.70
C ALA A 116 -8.52 -4.46 -7.12
N GLU A 117 -8.65 -5.41 -6.21
CA GLU A 117 -9.51 -6.57 -6.37
C GLU A 117 -10.81 -6.34 -5.61
N ARG A 118 -11.94 -6.63 -6.27
CA ARG A 118 -13.25 -6.56 -5.62
C ARG A 118 -13.35 -7.65 -4.56
N PRO A 119 -14.08 -7.41 -3.46
CA PRO A 119 -14.42 -8.50 -2.56
C PRO A 119 -15.17 -9.58 -3.35
N LEU A 120 -14.82 -10.84 -3.09
CA LEU A 120 -15.58 -11.96 -3.63
C LEU A 120 -17.04 -11.85 -3.15
N PRO A 121 -18.02 -12.12 -4.02
CA PRO A 121 -19.40 -12.33 -3.60
C PRO A 121 -19.47 -13.29 -2.40
N GLN A 122 -20.35 -13.03 -1.44
CA GLN A 122 -20.50 -13.85 -0.23
C GLN A 122 -20.74 -15.34 -0.53
N ALA A 123 -21.33 -15.66 -1.68
CA ALA A 123 -21.56 -17.03 -2.14
C ALA A 123 -20.24 -17.80 -2.41
N ASP A 124 -19.22 -17.13 -2.96
CA ASP A 124 -17.96 -17.78 -3.34
C ASP A 124 -17.05 -18.06 -2.13
N VAL A 125 -17.16 -17.24 -1.08
CA VAL A 125 -16.40 -17.39 0.18
C VAL A 125 -16.87 -18.61 0.99
N MET A 126 -18.12 -19.03 0.82
CA MET A 126 -18.66 -20.22 1.50
C MET A 126 -18.29 -21.52 0.79
N ALA A 127 -18.14 -21.48 -0.54
CA ALA A 127 -17.74 -22.64 -1.34
C ALA A 127 -16.31 -23.11 -1.02
N ASP A 128 -15.36 -22.18 -0.83
CA ASP A 128 -13.97 -22.53 -0.46
C ASP A 128 -13.85 -23.09 0.97
N ARG A 129 -14.83 -22.84 1.85
CA ARG A 129 -14.84 -23.39 3.21
C ARG A 129 -15.35 -24.82 3.30
N GLU A 130 -15.96 -25.33 2.23
CA GLU A 130 -16.53 -26.69 2.20
C GLU A 130 -15.56 -27.74 1.64
N VAL A 131 -14.43 -27.32 1.07
CA VAL A 131 -13.45 -28.23 0.42
C VAL A 131 -12.32 -28.69 1.38
N ASP A 132 -12.22 -28.12 2.59
CA ASP A 132 -11.17 -28.44 3.56
C ASP A 132 -11.66 -29.36 4.71
N ARG A 133 -12.43 -30.42 4.38
CA ARG A 133 -12.83 -31.49 5.30
C ARG A 133 -12.46 -32.87 4.79
#